data_AF-A0A7S3NAJ8-F1
#
_entry.id   AF-A0A7S3NAJ8-F1
#
_cell.length_a   1.000
_cell.length_b   1.000
_cell.length_c   1.000
_cell.angle_alpha   90.00
_cell.angle_beta   90.00
_cell.angle_gamma   90.00
#
_symmetry.space_group_name_H-M   'P 1'
#
loop_
_entity.id
_entity.type
_entity.pdbx_description
1 polymer ?
#
loop_
_entity_poly.entity_id
_entity_poly.type
_entity_poly.pdbx_seq_one_letter_code
_entity_poly.pdbx_strand_id
1 'polypeptide(L)'
;MYLNRTRIANFIGLGLLGAYILTIFIIPLVMITSYLPYKMYCSPGENEGPILSWCNSLYPDVYGYVQKNYWKSGFLQQLNRGFHDSYLESIPVNLINLYVCLSLVFQQESKPYFSLVSKTALPLFVHYLLLMLFINLFANLEIIMRVSSTHPVYFWSCVYLMAKPNKSRFEQ
;
A
#
# COMPACT_ATOMS: atom_id res chain seq x y z
N MET A 1 -28.19 -40.68 4.84
CA MET A 1 -28.10 -39.96 6.13
C MET A 1 -26.70 -39.37 6.44
N TYR A 2 -25.65 -39.60 5.62
CA TYR A 2 -24.28 -39.11 5.89
C TYR A 2 -23.99 -37.65 5.48
N LEU A 3 -24.78 -37.06 4.57
CA LEU A 3 -24.60 -35.68 4.07
C LEU A 3 -24.83 -34.58 5.13
N ASN A 4 -25.50 -34.88 6.25
CA ASN A 4 -25.82 -33.85 7.26
C ASN A 4 -24.66 -33.61 8.24
N ARG A 5 -23.87 -34.65 8.55
CA ARG A 5 -22.77 -34.58 9.54
C ARG A 5 -21.57 -33.77 9.03
N THR A 6 -21.23 -33.90 7.75
CA THR A 6 -20.16 -33.12 7.11
C THR A 6 -20.52 -31.64 6.99
N ARG A 7 -21.79 -31.31 6.69
CA ARG A 7 -22.23 -29.91 6.66
C ARG A 7 -22.14 -29.27 8.05
N ILE A 8 -22.62 -29.95 9.10
CA ILE A 8 -22.54 -29.45 10.48
C ILE A 8 -21.08 -29.26 10.92
N ALA A 9 -20.20 -30.22 10.65
CA ALA A 9 -18.78 -30.09 10.97
C ALA A 9 -18.11 -28.91 10.25
N ASN A 10 -18.44 -28.67 8.98
CA ASN A 10 -17.94 -27.53 8.22
C ASN A 10 -18.46 -26.19 8.77
N PHE A 11 -19.73 -26.12 9.19
CA PHE A 11 -20.28 -24.92 9.83
C PHE A 11 -19.58 -24.60 11.16
N ILE A 12 -19.35 -25.62 11.98
CA ILE A 12 -18.59 -25.45 13.24
C ILE A 12 -17.16 -25.01 12.95
N GLY A 13 -16.48 -25.66 11.99
CA GLY A 13 -15.12 -25.31 11.59
C GLY A 13 -15.00 -23.88 11.08
N LEU A 14 -15.94 -23.42 10.25
CA LEU A 14 -15.98 -22.04 9.76
C LEU A 14 -16.23 -21.04 10.91
N GLY A 15 -17.11 -21.37 11.85
CA GLY A 15 -17.36 -20.54 13.03
C GLY A 15 -16.13 -20.41 13.93
N LEU A 16 -15.41 -21.51 14.16
CA LEU A 16 -14.18 -21.51 14.95
C LEU A 16 -13.06 -20.72 14.26
N LEU A 17 -12.90 -20.86 12.94
CA LEU A 17 -11.95 -20.05 12.17
C LEU A 17 -12.30 -18.55 12.24
N GLY A 18 -13.58 -18.19 12.10
CA GLY A 18 -14.04 -16.81 12.25
C GLY A 18 -13.73 -16.24 13.63
N ALA A 19 -13.99 -17.00 14.71
CA ALA A 19 -13.69 -16.59 16.08
C ALA A 19 -12.17 -16.42 16.31
N TYR A 20 -11.35 -17.30 15.73
CA TYR A 20 -9.90 -17.19 15.78
C TYR A 20 -9.41 -15.91 15.08
N ILE A 21 -9.91 -15.63 13.87
CA ILE A 21 -9.54 -14.42 13.12
C ILE A 21 -9.95 -13.15 13.90
N LEU A 22 -11.15 -13.13 14.48
CA LEU A 22 -11.64 -12.00 15.26
C LEU A 22 -10.75 -11.74 16.49
N THR A 23 -10.42 -12.78 17.25
CA THR A 23 -9.69 -12.62 18.52
C THR A 23 -8.22 -12.27 18.33
N ILE A 24 -7.56 -12.81 17.29
CA ILE A 24 -6.12 -12.62 17.08
C ILE A 24 -5.79 -11.41 16.20
N PHE A 25 -6.63 -11.10 15.22
CA PHE A 25 -6.33 -10.02 14.28
C PHE A 25 -7.21 -8.80 14.52
N ILE A 26 -8.53 -8.96 14.56
CA ILE A 26 -9.44 -7.82 14.56
C ILE A 26 -9.44 -7.10 15.91
N ILE A 27 -9.52 -7.82 17.03
CA ILE A 27 -9.53 -7.21 18.36
C ILE A 27 -8.24 -6.43 18.63
N PRO A 28 -7.02 -7.00 18.46
CA PRO A 28 -5.79 -6.24 18.68
C PRO A 28 -5.64 -5.06 17.74
N LEU A 29 -6.05 -5.19 16.47
CA LEU A 29 -6.02 -4.10 15.51
C LEU A 29 -6.88 -2.93 15.98
N VAL A 30 -8.16 -3.16 16.29
CA VAL A 30 -9.08 -2.11 16.77
C VAL A 30 -8.61 -1.51 18.09
N MET A 31 -8.07 -2.34 18.98
CA MET A 31 -7.52 -1.87 20.26
C MET A 31 -6.35 -0.90 20.05
N ILE A 32 -5.42 -1.23 19.15
CA ILE A 32 -4.23 -0.42 18.87
C ILE A 32 -4.56 0.82 18.04
N THR A 33 -5.41 0.71 17.02
CA THR A 33 -5.65 1.81 16.08
C THR A 33 -6.72 2.78 16.54
N SER A 34 -7.63 2.37 17.42
CA SER A 34 -8.81 3.16 17.79
C SER A 34 -8.92 3.38 19.28
N TYR A 35 -8.93 2.31 20.09
CA TYR A 35 -9.19 2.44 21.53
C TYR A 35 -8.05 3.11 22.31
N LEU A 36 -6.80 2.64 22.16
CA LEU A 36 -5.66 3.18 22.89
C LEU A 36 -5.43 4.68 22.56
N PRO A 37 -5.43 5.12 21.29
CA PRO A 37 -5.29 6.54 20.97
C PRO A 37 -6.44 7.38 21.54
N TYR A 38 -7.68 6.89 21.48
CA TYR A 38 -8.81 7.60 22.08
C TYR A 38 -8.60 7.82 23.59
N LYS A 39 -8.15 6.79 24.32
CA LYS A 39 -7.86 6.91 25.74
C LYS A 39 -6.71 7.90 26.02
N MET A 40 -5.69 7.93 25.17
CA MET A 40 -4.53 8.81 25.35
C MET A 40 -4.84 10.29 25.05
N TYR A 41 -5.63 10.57 24.02
CA TYR A 41 -5.81 11.93 23.49
C TYR A 41 -7.20 12.53 23.74
N CYS A 42 -8.23 11.71 23.96
CA CYS A 42 -9.62 12.16 24.11
C CYS A 42 -10.19 11.95 25.52
N SER A 43 -9.53 11.17 26.38
CA SER A 43 -9.98 10.98 27.78
C SER A 43 -9.67 12.23 28.60
N PRO A 44 -10.59 12.71 29.46
CA PRO A 44 -10.33 13.85 30.34
C PRO A 44 -9.22 13.50 31.34
N GLY A 45 -8.04 14.12 31.17
CA GLY A 45 -6.88 13.95 32.05
C GLY A 45 -5.65 14.74 31.58
N GLU A 46 -5.16 15.62 32.46
CA GLU A 46 -3.90 16.41 32.52
C GLU A 46 -3.34 17.15 31.28
N ASN A 47 -3.78 16.87 30.07
CA ASN A 47 -3.30 17.58 28.88
C ASN A 47 -4.23 18.76 28.57
N GLU A 48 -3.80 19.98 28.91
CA GLU A 48 -4.47 21.27 28.62
C GLU A 48 -4.45 21.64 27.12
N GLY A 49 -4.65 20.67 26.23
CA GLY A 49 -4.77 20.88 24.79
C GLY A 49 -6.22 21.07 24.34
N PRO A 50 -6.47 21.72 23.19
CA PRO A 50 -7.81 21.73 22.59
C PRO A 50 -8.24 20.31 22.24
N ILE A 51 -9.50 19.97 22.56
CA ILE A 51 -10.09 18.68 22.18
C ILE A 51 -10.05 18.56 20.64
N LEU A 52 -9.38 17.51 20.15
CA LEU A 52 -9.23 17.27 18.72
C LEU A 52 -10.59 16.89 18.11
N SER A 53 -10.86 17.38 16.90
CA SER A 53 -12.18 17.20 16.25
C SER A 53 -12.58 15.74 16.01
N TRP A 54 -11.61 14.83 15.90
CA TRP A 54 -11.85 13.39 15.74
C TRP A 54 -12.29 12.68 17.04
N CYS A 55 -12.16 13.32 18.21
CA CYS A 55 -12.68 12.77 19.46
C CYS A 55 -14.22 12.76 19.50
N ASN A 56 -14.87 13.68 18.77
CA ASN A 56 -16.33 13.84 18.74
C ASN A 56 -17.00 13.15 17.55
N SER A 57 -16.24 12.44 16.70
CA SER A 57 -16.83 11.71 15.57
C SER A 57 -17.49 10.42 16.03
N LEU A 58 -18.57 10.02 15.36
CA LEU A 58 -19.30 8.76 15.63
C LEU A 58 -18.36 7.54 15.68
N TYR A 59 -17.32 7.57 14.85
CA TYR A 59 -16.21 6.64 14.88
C TYR A 59 -14.92 7.44 15.07
N PRO A 60 -14.29 7.41 16.26
CA PRO A 60 -13.05 8.14 16.52
C PRO A 60 -11.89 7.46 15.78
N ASP A 61 -11.48 8.07 14.67
CA ASP A 61 -10.39 7.61 13.83
C ASP A 61 -9.25 8.64 13.84
N VAL A 62 -8.30 8.41 14.75
CA VAL A 62 -7.08 9.22 14.84
C VAL A 62 -6.28 9.14 13.54
N TYR A 63 -6.27 7.98 12.87
CA TYR A 63 -5.45 7.77 11.71
C TYR A 63 -6.02 8.50 10.51
N GLY A 64 -7.34 8.41 10.27
CA GLY A 64 -8.04 9.20 9.26
C GLY A 64 -7.88 10.71 9.49
N TYR A 65 -7.91 11.16 10.75
CA TYR A 65 -7.62 12.56 11.10
C TYR A 65 -6.19 12.96 10.71
N VAL A 66 -5.19 12.13 11.04
CA VAL A 66 -3.79 12.41 10.71
C VAL A 66 -3.56 12.39 9.20
N GLN A 67 -4.12 11.39 8.53
CA GLN A 67 -4.03 11.23 7.07
C GLN A 67 -4.57 12.45 6.34
N LYS A 68 -5.71 12.98 6.79
CA LYS A 68 -6.34 14.15 6.18
C LYS A 68 -5.60 15.46 6.49
N ASN A 69 -5.28 15.71 7.76
CA ASN A 69 -4.78 17.02 8.20
C ASN A 69 -3.28 17.21 8.00
N TYR A 70 -2.47 16.16 8.20
CA TYR A 70 -1.01 16.26 8.12
C TYR A 70 -0.48 15.61 6.84
N TRP A 71 -0.99 14.44 6.50
CA TRP A 71 -0.46 13.70 5.35
C TRP A 71 -1.06 14.16 4.03
N LYS A 72 -2.20 14.87 4.08
CA LYS A 72 -2.97 15.29 2.90
C LYS A 72 -3.14 14.13 1.92
N SER A 73 -3.52 12.95 2.44
CA SER A 73 -3.82 11.76 1.65
C SER A 73 -5.25 11.83 1.13
N GLY A 74 -5.42 11.65 -0.17
CA GLY A 74 -6.71 11.74 -0.87
C GLY A 74 -6.51 11.73 -2.37
N PHE A 75 -7.62 11.66 -3.12
CA PHE A 75 -7.57 11.64 -4.58
C PHE A 75 -6.83 12.86 -5.15
N LEU A 76 -5.68 12.62 -5.78
CA LEU A 76 -4.76 13.61 -6.35
C LEU A 76 -4.31 14.70 -5.36
N GLN A 77 -4.48 14.48 -4.06
CA GLN A 77 -4.19 15.50 -3.04
C GLN A 77 -2.69 15.77 -2.92
N GLN A 78 -1.84 14.82 -3.34
CA GLN A 78 -0.39 15.01 -3.46
C GLN A 78 0.03 16.13 -4.40
N LEU A 79 -0.78 16.46 -5.43
CA LEU A 79 -0.49 17.58 -6.32
C LEU A 79 -0.66 18.94 -5.62
N ASN A 80 -1.44 18.98 -4.54
CA ASN A 80 -1.68 20.18 -3.74
C ASN A 80 -0.66 20.36 -2.60
N ARG A 81 0.35 19.47 -2.49
CA ARG A 81 1.33 19.50 -1.39
C ARG A 81 2.47 20.51 -1.61
N GLY A 82 2.48 21.25 -2.73
CA GLY A 82 3.57 22.17 -3.07
C GLY A 82 4.91 21.45 -3.28
N PHE A 83 5.95 22.20 -3.66
CA PHE A 83 7.32 21.69 -3.71
C PHE A 83 7.88 21.61 -2.28
N HIS A 84 7.47 20.58 -1.54
CA HIS A 84 8.09 20.20 -0.27
C HIS A 84 9.32 19.31 -0.53
N ASP A 85 10.24 19.20 0.42
CA ASP A 85 11.47 18.39 0.30
C ASP A 85 11.20 16.95 -0.16
N SER A 86 10.12 16.35 0.35
CA SER A 86 9.66 15.01 0.00
C SER A 86 9.33 14.83 -1.49
N TYR A 87 9.02 15.91 -2.22
CA TYR A 87 8.75 15.83 -3.65
C TYR A 87 10.00 15.47 -4.43
N LEU A 88 11.10 16.19 -4.16
CA LEU A 88 12.37 16.02 -4.87
C LEU A 88 12.95 14.62 -4.69
N GLU A 89 12.88 14.10 -3.46
CA GLU A 89 13.34 12.74 -3.12
C GLU A 89 12.53 11.65 -3.84
N SER A 90 11.25 11.91 -4.10
CA SER A 90 10.35 10.94 -4.73
C SER A 90 10.45 10.87 -6.25
N ILE A 91 11.06 11.86 -6.90
CA ILE A 91 11.20 11.93 -8.35
C ILE A 91 11.82 10.65 -8.94
N PRO A 92 13.01 10.18 -8.52
CA PRO A 92 13.64 9.01 -9.13
C PRO A 92 12.78 7.75 -9.00
N VAL A 93 12.16 7.55 -7.84
CA VAL A 93 11.31 6.38 -7.57
C VAL A 93 10.06 6.43 -8.45
N ASN A 94 9.40 7.59 -8.53
CA ASN A 94 8.20 7.77 -9.35
C ASN A 94 8.47 7.64 -10.84
N LEU A 95 9.63 8.12 -11.32
CA LEU A 95 10.03 7.95 -12.72
C LEU A 95 10.24 6.48 -13.06
N ILE A 96 10.88 5.71 -12.17
CA ILE A 96 11.04 4.26 -12.37
C ILE A 96 9.68 3.58 -12.34
N ASN A 97 8.83 3.87 -11.36
CA ASN A 97 7.48 3.30 -11.28
C ASN A 97 6.67 3.57 -12.55
N LEU A 98 6.69 4.82 -13.04
CA LEU A 98 6.01 5.22 -14.26
C LEU A 98 6.56 4.46 -15.47
N TYR A 99 7.88 4.40 -15.63
CA TYR A 99 8.52 3.65 -16.71
C TYR A 99 8.10 2.18 -16.68
N VAL A 100 8.10 1.55 -15.51
CA VAL A 100 7.69 0.15 -15.35
C VAL A 100 6.22 -0.03 -15.74
N CYS A 101 5.33 0.78 -15.20
CA CYS A 101 3.90 0.70 -15.52
C CYS A 101 3.65 0.86 -17.03
N LEU A 102 4.29 1.85 -17.67
CA LEU A 102 4.20 2.05 -19.12
C LEU A 102 4.78 0.85 -19.89
N SER A 103 5.91 0.29 -19.44
CA SER A 103 6.51 -0.87 -20.08
C SER A 103 5.62 -2.12 -19.97
N LEU A 104 4.90 -2.29 -18.86
CA LEU A 104 3.97 -3.41 -18.66
C LEU A 104 2.72 -3.28 -19.53
N VAL A 105 2.22 -2.05 -19.73
CA VAL A 105 1.03 -1.79 -20.54
C VAL A 105 1.34 -1.83 -22.04
N PHE A 106 2.48 -1.27 -22.46
CA PHE A 106 2.76 -1.03 -23.89
C PHE A 106 3.82 -1.97 -24.50
N GLN A 107 4.62 -2.70 -23.73
CA GLN A 107 5.72 -3.54 -24.24
C GLN A 107 5.57 -5.02 -23.89
N GLN A 108 4.46 -5.61 -24.34
CA GLN A 108 4.08 -6.97 -23.99
C GLN A 108 4.87 -8.10 -24.73
N GLU A 109 5.67 -7.80 -25.76
CA GLU A 109 6.09 -8.84 -26.72
C GLU A 109 7.62 -9.01 -26.96
N SER A 110 8.48 -8.01 -26.74
CA SER A 110 9.82 -8.01 -27.39
C SER A 110 11.06 -8.00 -26.50
N LYS A 111 10.92 -8.15 -25.17
CA LYS A 111 12.08 -8.09 -24.25
C LYS A 111 12.28 -9.40 -23.48
N PRO A 112 13.54 -9.90 -23.37
CA PRO A 112 13.87 -11.11 -22.62
C PRO A 112 13.55 -11.03 -21.13
N TYR A 113 13.25 -9.83 -20.62
CA TYR A 113 12.68 -9.59 -19.29
C TYR A 113 11.39 -10.38 -19.05
N PHE A 114 10.53 -10.46 -20.06
CA PHE A 114 9.31 -11.27 -20.00
C PHE A 114 9.57 -12.76 -20.28
N SER A 115 10.72 -13.13 -20.86
CA SER A 115 11.04 -14.55 -21.09
C SER A 115 11.54 -15.26 -19.83
N LEU A 116 12.14 -14.53 -18.87
CA LEU A 116 12.46 -15.05 -17.53
C LEU A 116 11.21 -15.14 -16.64
N VAL A 117 10.17 -14.38 -16.99
CA VAL A 117 8.89 -14.21 -16.27
C VAL A 117 7.85 -15.13 -16.92
N SER A 118 7.86 -16.37 -16.45
CA SER A 118 6.81 -17.34 -16.73
C SER A 118 5.40 -16.80 -16.41
N LYS A 119 4.35 -17.46 -16.94
CA LYS A 119 2.93 -17.23 -16.58
C LYS A 119 2.69 -17.10 -15.06
N THR A 120 3.58 -17.70 -14.25
CA THR A 120 3.56 -17.67 -12.78
C THR A 120 3.79 -16.29 -12.17
N ALA A 121 4.56 -15.42 -12.82
CA ALA A 121 4.90 -14.10 -12.27
C ALA A 121 4.00 -12.97 -12.79
N LEU A 122 3.16 -13.24 -13.80
CA LEU A 122 2.17 -12.29 -14.30
C LEU A 122 1.26 -11.69 -13.20
N PRO A 123 0.73 -12.46 -12.23
CA PRO A 123 -0.10 -11.90 -11.16
C PRO A 123 0.63 -10.86 -10.32
N LEU A 124 1.94 -11.01 -10.13
CA LEU A 124 2.77 -10.07 -9.36
C LEU A 124 2.92 -8.72 -10.10
N PHE A 125 3.10 -8.74 -11.42
CA PHE A 125 3.17 -7.53 -12.24
C PHE A 125 1.81 -6.81 -12.33
N VAL A 126 0.72 -7.57 -12.49
CA VAL A 126 -0.64 -7.01 -12.48
C VAL A 126 -0.96 -6.40 -11.12
N HIS A 127 -0.65 -7.10 -10.03
CA HIS A 127 -0.81 -6.59 -8.68
C HIS A 127 -0.01 -5.29 -8.48
N TYR A 128 1.25 -5.28 -8.90
CA TYR A 128 2.10 -4.07 -8.82
C TYR A 128 1.51 -2.90 -9.60
N LEU A 129 1.05 -3.12 -10.84
CA LEU A 129 0.43 -2.07 -11.65
C LEU A 129 -0.81 -1.49 -10.96
N LEU A 130 -1.72 -2.35 -10.51
CA LEU A 130 -2.94 -1.92 -9.81
C LEU A 130 -2.61 -1.18 -8.50
N LEU A 131 -1.66 -1.69 -7.73
CA LEU A 131 -1.22 -1.08 -6.48
C LEU A 131 -0.60 0.30 -6.73
N MET A 132 0.31 0.41 -7.71
CA MET A 132 0.96 1.67 -8.07
C MET A 132 -0.05 2.70 -8.58
N LEU A 133 -1.00 2.30 -9.42
CA LEU A 133 -2.09 3.18 -9.87
C LEU A 133 -2.92 3.68 -8.68
N PHE A 134 -3.29 2.78 -7.77
CA PHE A 134 -4.07 3.14 -6.59
C PHE A 134 -3.32 4.14 -5.70
N ILE A 135 -2.08 3.84 -5.31
CA ILE A 135 -1.33 4.72 -4.40
C ILE A 135 -0.94 6.06 -5.05
N ASN A 136 -0.70 6.11 -6.37
CA ASN A 136 -0.48 7.39 -7.07
C ASN A 136 -1.73 8.27 -7.09
N LEU A 137 -2.92 7.68 -7.02
CA LEU A 137 -4.15 8.44 -6.97
C LEU A 137 -4.49 8.88 -5.55
N PHE A 138 -4.26 8.04 -4.53
CA PHE A 138 -4.83 8.28 -3.19
C PHE A 138 -3.80 8.54 -2.08
N ALA A 139 -2.53 8.21 -2.29
CA ALA A 139 -1.49 8.33 -1.26
C ALA A 139 -0.59 9.55 -1.49
N ASN A 140 0.21 9.87 -0.48
CA ASN A 140 1.26 10.87 -0.59
C ASN A 140 2.56 10.25 -1.15
N LEU A 141 3.49 11.10 -1.57
CA LEU A 141 4.76 10.69 -2.18
C LEU A 141 5.64 9.82 -1.26
N GLU A 142 5.59 10.05 0.04
CA GLU A 142 6.35 9.26 1.03
C GLU A 142 5.84 7.81 1.10
N ILE A 143 4.52 7.61 1.09
CA ILE A 143 3.90 6.28 1.04
C ILE A 143 4.28 5.59 -0.27
N ILE A 144 4.20 6.31 -1.39
CA ILE A 144 4.54 5.75 -2.71
C ILE A 144 5.98 5.23 -2.70
N MET A 145 6.94 6.00 -2.17
CA MET A 145 8.33 5.55 -2.08
C MET A 145 8.50 4.28 -1.24
N ARG A 146 7.88 4.23 -0.06
CA ARG A 146 7.97 3.07 0.86
C ARG A 146 7.36 1.80 0.26
N VAL A 147 6.21 1.93 -0.40
CA VAL A 147 5.55 0.79 -1.06
C VAL A 147 6.36 0.33 -2.27
N SER A 148 6.93 1.26 -3.03
CA SER A 148 7.78 0.92 -4.19
C SER A 148 9.03 0.16 -3.77
N SER A 149 9.72 0.62 -2.71
CA SER A 149 10.96 0.00 -2.21
C SER A 149 10.77 -1.36 -1.56
N THR A 150 9.53 -1.78 -1.27
CA THR A 150 9.24 -3.11 -0.71
C THR A 150 8.81 -4.11 -1.77
N HIS A 151 8.57 -3.65 -3.01
CA HIS A 151 8.03 -4.50 -4.06
C HIS A 151 9.15 -5.10 -4.95
N PRO A 152 9.19 -6.43 -5.17
CA PRO A 152 10.24 -7.08 -5.97
C PRO A 152 10.32 -6.57 -7.42
N VAL A 153 9.17 -6.25 -8.02
CA VAL A 153 9.08 -5.69 -9.38
C VAL A 153 9.89 -4.40 -9.54
N TYR A 154 9.93 -3.55 -8.50
CA TYR A 154 10.72 -2.33 -8.51
C TYR A 154 12.21 -2.65 -8.61
N PHE A 155 12.72 -3.55 -7.78
CA PHE A 155 14.13 -3.95 -7.79
C PHE A 155 14.55 -4.63 -9.09
N TRP A 156 13.73 -5.54 -9.62
CA TRP A 156 13.99 -6.14 -10.93
C TRP A 156 14.11 -5.07 -11.99
N SER A 157 13.22 -4.10 -12.00
CA SER A 157 13.26 -3.00 -12.96
C SER A 157 14.53 -2.15 -12.84
N CYS A 158 15.00 -1.88 -11.62
CA CYS A 158 16.28 -1.20 -11.41
C CYS A 158 17.45 -1.99 -11.96
N VAL A 159 17.53 -3.30 -11.65
CA VAL A 159 18.57 -4.19 -12.16
C VAL A 159 18.53 -4.24 -13.69
N TYR A 160 17.34 -4.25 -14.31
CA TYR A 160 17.22 -4.19 -15.76
C TYR A 160 17.89 -2.96 -16.36
N LEU A 161 17.55 -1.80 -15.81
CA LEU A 161 18.00 -0.51 -16.31
C LEU A 161 19.52 -0.39 -16.18
N MET A 162 20.08 -0.95 -15.11
CA MET A 162 21.54 -1.02 -14.89
C MET A 162 22.22 -2.03 -15.80
N ALA A 163 21.61 -3.19 -16.03
CA ALA A 163 22.20 -4.28 -16.82
C ALA A 163 22.08 -4.05 -18.35
N LYS A 164 21.25 -3.11 -18.79
CA LYS A 164 21.07 -2.82 -20.21
C LYS A 164 22.40 -2.29 -20.79
N PRO A 165 23.07 -3.01 -21.71
CA PRO A 165 24.32 -2.54 -22.29
C PRO A 165 24.07 -1.21 -23.01
N ASN A 166 24.89 -0.22 -22.69
CA ASN A 166 24.80 1.09 -23.31
C ASN A 166 25.28 0.95 -24.76
N LYS A 167 24.36 1.00 -25.73
CA LYS A 167 24.67 0.86 -27.16
C LYS A 167 25.75 1.86 -27.61
N SER A 168 25.83 3.03 -26.97
CA SER A 168 26.82 4.07 -27.27
C SER A 168 28.26 3.74 -26.87
N ARG A 169 28.53 2.68 -26.10
CA ARG A 169 29.89 2.27 -25.70
C ARG A 169 30.56 1.35 -26.73
N PHE A 170 29.82 0.82 -27.70
CA PHE A 170 30.31 -0.13 -28.69
C PHE A 170 30.39 0.45 -30.12
N GLU A 171 30.16 1.75 -30.27
CA GLU A 171 30.27 2.49 -31.55
C GLU A 171 31.45 3.50 -31.56
N GLN A 172 32.40 3.36 -30.63
CA GLN A 172 33.72 4.02 -30.65
C GLN A 172 34.81 2.96 -30.73
#